data_AF-A0A370QIK1-F1
#
_entry.id   AF-A0A370QIK1-F1
#
_cell.length_a   1.000
_cell.length_b   1.000
_cell.length_c   1.000
_cell.angle_alpha   90.00
_cell.angle_beta   90.00
_cell.angle_gamma   90.00
#
_symmetry.space_group_name_H-M   'P 1'
#
loop_
_entity.id
_entity.type
_entity.pdbx_description
1 polymer ?
#
loop_
_entity_poly.entity_id
_entity_poly.type
_entity_poly.pdbx_seq_one_letter_code
_entity_poly.pdbx_strand_id
1 'polypeptide(L)'
;MHGEMGYMENYFDKRLDPTKLVEGSKSVISLLLNYYPSETQRDDSYKISKYAYGRDYHFVIKEKLKGLLRFIQSEIGEVHGRAFVDSAPVLDKAWAAKSGLGWIGKHSNLLTQKVGSFYFIAELIVDLELEYDTPVTDHCGSCTACIDACPTQAIVQPYVVDGSKCISYATIELKEQIPSSYSNQMDDWMFGCDVCQDVCPWNRFSKPHNEPLFNPHPELLSKSKKEWEEITKGVFNEIFKKSAVKRTKFEGLKRNIQFLKK
;
A
#
# COMPACT_ATOMS: atom_id res chain seq x y z
N MET A 1 16.56 4.78 -9.00
CA MET A 1 16.13 3.77 -7.99
C MET A 1 14.60 3.60 -7.89
N HIS A 2 13.83 3.95 -8.94
CA HIS A 2 12.37 3.82 -8.93
C HIS A 2 11.83 3.06 -10.18
N GLY A 3 12.72 2.37 -10.90
CA GLY A 3 12.37 1.75 -12.19
C GLY A 3 11.79 2.79 -13.16
N GLU A 4 10.73 2.42 -13.86
CA GLU A 4 10.00 3.26 -14.82
C GLU A 4 8.97 4.21 -14.17
N MET A 5 8.94 4.33 -12.83
CA MET A 5 8.01 5.21 -12.11
C MET A 5 8.41 6.69 -12.20
N GLY A 6 8.49 7.25 -13.43
CA GLY A 6 8.91 8.63 -13.68
C GLY A 6 8.04 9.69 -12.98
N TYR A 7 6.82 9.35 -12.55
CA TYR A 7 5.99 10.26 -11.74
C TYR A 7 6.58 10.56 -10.36
N MET A 8 7.50 9.73 -9.85
CA MET A 8 8.18 9.96 -8.56
C MET A 8 9.14 11.16 -8.62
N GLU A 9 9.67 11.49 -9.81
CA GLU A 9 10.58 12.62 -10.03
C GLU A 9 9.85 13.96 -10.21
N ASN A 10 8.54 13.90 -10.44
CA ASN A 10 7.72 15.09 -10.67
C ASN A 10 7.21 15.71 -9.36
N TYR A 11 6.93 17.03 -9.42
CA TYR A 11 6.23 17.81 -8.39
C TYR A 11 6.89 17.76 -7.00
N PHE A 12 8.23 17.73 -6.94
CA PHE A 12 8.99 17.68 -5.69
C PHE A 12 8.57 18.78 -4.69
N ASP A 13 8.34 19.97 -5.20
CA ASP A 13 7.95 21.12 -4.40
C ASP A 13 6.57 20.94 -3.75
N LYS A 14 5.61 20.32 -4.45
CA LYS A 14 4.29 19.96 -3.89
C LYS A 14 4.34 18.83 -2.86
N ARG A 15 5.37 17.98 -2.91
CA ARG A 15 5.59 16.88 -1.95
C ARG A 15 6.04 17.37 -0.58
N LEU A 16 6.75 18.50 -0.55
CA LEU A 16 7.29 19.09 0.68
C LEU A 16 6.39 20.15 1.28
N ASP A 17 5.58 20.82 0.45
CA ASP A 17 4.80 21.98 0.85
C ASP A 17 3.29 21.74 0.64
N PRO A 18 2.53 21.44 1.71
CA PRO A 18 1.10 21.18 1.61
C PRO A 18 0.31 22.40 1.14
N THR A 19 0.85 23.62 1.32
CA THR A 19 0.19 24.86 0.88
C THR A 19 0.09 24.96 -0.65
N LYS A 20 0.94 24.24 -1.38
CA LYS A 20 0.89 24.13 -2.84
C LYS A 20 -0.17 23.15 -3.35
N LEU A 21 -0.75 22.35 -2.46
CA LEU A 21 -1.82 21.40 -2.75
C LEU A 21 -3.19 21.91 -2.30
N VAL A 22 -3.20 22.66 -1.19
CA VAL A 22 -4.36 23.32 -0.61
C VAL A 22 -3.91 24.71 -0.14
N GLU A 23 -4.32 25.74 -0.87
CA GLU A 23 -3.97 27.12 -0.53
C GLU A 23 -4.47 27.47 0.89
N GLY A 24 -3.62 28.14 1.67
CA GLY A 24 -3.96 28.53 3.05
C GLY A 24 -3.93 27.39 4.07
N SER A 25 -3.52 26.17 3.70
CA SER A 25 -3.44 25.06 4.63
C SER A 25 -2.49 25.35 5.80
N LYS A 26 -2.90 24.98 7.01
CA LYS A 26 -2.11 25.12 8.23
C LYS A 26 -1.73 23.77 8.83
N SER A 27 -2.62 22.78 8.72
CA SER A 27 -2.42 21.46 9.33
C SER A 27 -2.57 20.32 8.33
N VAL A 28 -1.86 19.22 8.60
CA VAL A 28 -2.02 17.93 7.93
C VAL A 28 -2.49 16.91 8.96
N ILE A 29 -3.73 16.44 8.81
CA ILE A 29 -4.27 15.36 9.64
C ILE A 29 -3.95 14.04 8.94
N SER A 30 -3.05 13.25 9.49
CA SER A 30 -2.74 11.91 8.99
C SER A 30 -3.62 10.87 9.67
N LEU A 31 -4.07 9.88 8.92
CA LEU A 31 -4.92 8.79 9.39
C LEU A 31 -4.42 7.44 8.90
N LEU A 32 -4.64 6.40 9.71
CA LEU A 32 -4.39 5.01 9.35
C LEU A 32 -5.69 4.23 9.25
N LEU A 33 -5.82 3.39 8.24
CA LEU A 33 -6.94 2.44 8.11
C LEU A 33 -6.42 1.01 7.92
N ASN A 34 -6.74 0.13 8.87
CA ASN A 34 -6.31 -1.28 8.86
C ASN A 34 -6.88 -2.03 7.65
N TYR A 35 -6.07 -2.85 7.00
CA TYR A 35 -6.48 -3.75 5.93
C TYR A 35 -6.08 -5.22 6.15
N TYR A 36 -5.49 -5.56 7.30
CA TYR A 36 -5.09 -6.95 7.56
C TYR A 36 -6.31 -7.88 7.52
N PRO A 37 -6.34 -8.91 6.66
CA PRO A 37 -7.54 -9.71 6.45
C PRO A 37 -7.71 -10.75 7.56
N SER A 38 -8.95 -11.21 7.78
CA SER A 38 -9.26 -12.35 8.65
C SER A 38 -8.97 -13.70 7.99
N GLU A 39 -9.00 -13.74 6.66
CA GLU A 39 -8.80 -14.94 5.86
C GLU A 39 -7.72 -14.68 4.81
N THR A 40 -6.94 -15.71 4.51
CA THR A 40 -5.87 -15.65 3.52
C THR A 40 -6.11 -16.67 2.43
N GLN A 41 -5.46 -16.48 1.28
CA GLN A 41 -5.55 -17.44 0.18
C GLN A 41 -5.03 -18.81 0.62
N ARG A 42 -5.62 -19.87 0.05
CA ARG A 42 -5.10 -21.24 0.18
C ARG A 42 -3.64 -21.36 -0.27
N ASP A 43 -2.92 -22.32 0.29
CA ASP A 43 -1.48 -22.50 0.09
C ASP A 43 -1.10 -22.83 -1.37
N ASP A 44 -1.90 -23.63 -2.08
CA ASP A 44 -1.69 -24.03 -3.48
C ASP A 44 -2.26 -23.03 -4.50
N SER A 45 -2.07 -21.73 -4.21
CA SER A 45 -2.50 -20.60 -5.07
C SER A 45 -1.33 -19.72 -5.50
N TYR A 46 -1.61 -18.78 -6.40
CA TYR A 46 -0.73 -17.62 -6.59
C TYR A 46 -1.07 -16.53 -5.58
N LYS A 47 -0.06 -15.78 -5.14
CA LYS A 47 -0.19 -14.81 -4.06
C LYS A 47 -0.54 -13.42 -4.60
N ILE A 48 -1.52 -12.79 -3.94
CA ILE A 48 -1.85 -11.38 -4.08
C ILE A 48 -1.54 -10.69 -2.76
N SER A 49 -0.99 -9.49 -2.81
CA SER A 49 -0.76 -8.68 -1.62
C SER A 49 -2.07 -8.37 -0.91
N LYS A 50 -2.06 -8.50 0.42
CA LYS A 50 -3.26 -8.41 1.28
C LYS A 50 -4.01 -7.09 1.12
N TYR A 51 -3.31 -5.99 0.78
CA TYR A 51 -3.94 -4.69 0.57
C TYR A 51 -4.92 -4.67 -0.62
N ALA A 52 -4.79 -5.61 -1.55
CA ALA A 52 -5.54 -5.64 -2.80
C ALA A 52 -6.70 -6.65 -2.79
N TYR A 53 -6.98 -7.31 -1.65
CA TYR A 53 -7.99 -8.37 -1.52
C TYR A 53 -9.41 -7.90 -1.82
N GLY A 54 -9.78 -6.72 -1.31
CA GLY A 54 -11.12 -6.18 -1.45
C GLY A 54 -11.22 -5.00 -2.42
N ARG A 55 -12.13 -4.09 -2.09
CA ARG A 55 -12.35 -2.83 -2.81
C ARG A 55 -11.08 -1.97 -2.78
N ASP A 56 -10.83 -1.29 -3.89
CA ASP A 56 -9.75 -0.31 -3.98
C ASP A 56 -9.90 0.77 -2.90
N TYR A 57 -8.89 0.81 -2.03
CA TYR A 57 -8.83 1.64 -0.83
C TYR A 57 -8.94 3.14 -1.14
N HIS A 58 -8.52 3.57 -2.33
CA HIS A 58 -8.68 4.96 -2.76
C HIS A 58 -10.13 5.43 -2.66
N PHE A 59 -11.09 4.60 -3.05
CA PHE A 59 -12.51 4.97 -2.98
C PHE A 59 -13.02 4.93 -1.53
N VAL A 60 -12.67 3.88 -0.80
CA VAL A 60 -13.13 3.67 0.58
C VAL A 60 -12.66 4.81 1.48
N ILE A 61 -11.38 5.15 1.42
CA ILE A 61 -10.78 6.16 2.28
C ILE A 61 -11.21 7.56 1.87
N LYS A 62 -11.27 7.89 0.58
CA LYS A 62 -11.75 9.22 0.13
C LYS A 62 -13.17 9.52 0.63
N GLU A 63 -14.07 8.53 0.61
CA GLU A 63 -15.41 8.72 1.17
C GLU A 63 -15.40 8.93 2.69
N LYS A 64 -14.57 8.21 3.44
CA LYS A 64 -14.39 8.42 4.88
C LYS A 64 -13.82 9.82 5.19
N LEU A 65 -12.82 10.27 4.43
CA LEU A 65 -12.22 11.60 4.61
C LEU A 65 -13.20 12.74 4.28
N LYS A 66 -14.05 12.58 3.25
CA LYS A 66 -15.15 13.53 3.01
C LYS A 66 -16.15 13.54 4.17
N GLY A 67 -16.41 12.40 4.79
CA GLY A 67 -17.20 12.30 6.02
C GLY A 67 -16.57 13.10 7.16
N LEU A 68 -15.27 12.90 7.40
CA LEU A 68 -14.50 13.61 8.42
C LEU A 68 -14.49 15.12 8.18
N LEU A 69 -14.23 15.57 6.95
CA LEU A 69 -14.25 17.01 6.62
C LEU A 69 -15.63 17.62 6.86
N ARG A 70 -16.72 16.94 6.45
CA ARG A 70 -18.08 17.42 6.73
C ARG A 70 -18.39 17.50 8.23
N PHE A 71 -17.90 16.54 9.01
CA PHE A 71 -18.02 16.59 10.47
C PHE A 71 -17.25 17.78 11.06
N ILE A 72 -16.01 18.03 10.63
CA ILE A 72 -15.24 19.21 11.06
C ILE A 72 -16.00 20.50 10.72
N GLN A 73 -16.55 20.58 9.50
CA GLN A 73 -17.32 21.74 9.06
C GLN A 73 -18.61 21.96 9.87
N SER A 74 -19.28 20.89 10.30
CA SER A 74 -20.49 21.02 11.13
C SER A 74 -20.19 21.48 12.56
N GLU A 75 -19.04 21.09 13.11
CA GLU A 75 -18.66 21.43 14.49
C GLU A 75 -17.96 22.79 14.60
N ILE A 76 -17.10 23.14 13.63
CA ILE A 76 -16.20 24.30 13.73
C ILE A 76 -16.63 25.45 12.80
N GLY A 77 -17.40 25.16 11.75
CA GLY A 77 -17.83 26.14 10.74
C GLY A 77 -17.03 26.05 9.45
N GLU A 78 -16.71 27.19 8.84
CA GLU A 78 -16.07 27.23 7.53
C GLU A 78 -14.59 26.79 7.62
N VAL A 79 -14.34 25.53 7.29
CA VAL A 79 -13.01 24.92 7.16
C VAL A 79 -12.85 24.39 5.74
N HIS A 80 -11.78 24.82 5.07
CA HIS A 80 -11.40 24.33 3.76
C HIS A 80 -10.39 23.20 3.90
N GLY A 81 -10.63 22.10 3.17
CA GLY A 81 -9.73 20.96 3.25
C GLY A 81 -9.84 20.02 2.06
N ARG A 82 -8.81 19.20 1.88
CA ARG A 82 -8.75 18.24 0.78
C ARG A 82 -8.16 16.91 1.23
N ALA A 83 -8.82 15.84 0.77
CA ALA A 83 -8.47 14.46 1.03
C ALA A 83 -7.42 13.94 0.04
N PHE A 84 -6.38 13.28 0.56
CA PHE A 84 -5.29 12.67 -0.19
C PHE A 84 -5.07 11.22 0.26
N VAL A 85 -4.80 10.36 -0.72
CA VAL A 85 -4.58 8.91 -0.57
C VAL A 85 -3.79 8.42 -1.79
N ASP A 86 -2.48 8.09 -1.66
CA ASP A 86 -1.54 7.44 -2.63
C ASP A 86 -1.38 8.06 -4.04
N SER A 87 -2.32 8.90 -4.47
CA SER A 87 -2.53 9.32 -5.86
C SER A 87 -2.11 10.77 -6.14
N ALA A 88 -1.72 11.51 -5.11
CA ALA A 88 -1.26 12.88 -5.20
C ALA A 88 0.22 12.97 -4.79
N PRO A 89 0.94 14.04 -5.14
CA PRO A 89 2.32 14.23 -4.70
C PRO A 89 2.35 14.65 -3.23
N VAL A 90 1.89 13.78 -2.34
CA VAL A 90 2.01 13.86 -0.88
C VAL A 90 2.97 12.74 -0.45
N LEU A 91 3.77 12.99 0.58
CA LEU A 91 4.66 11.98 1.17
C LEU A 91 3.95 11.32 2.35
N ASP A 92 2.93 10.51 2.07
CA ASP A 92 1.98 9.98 3.05
C ASP A 92 2.68 9.38 4.29
N LYS A 93 3.68 8.52 4.05
CA LYS A 93 4.50 7.90 5.11
C LYS A 93 5.26 8.91 5.96
N ALA A 94 5.80 9.97 5.35
CA ALA A 94 6.57 10.99 6.06
C ALA A 94 5.66 11.86 6.93
N TRP A 95 4.47 12.23 6.43
CA TRP A 95 3.48 12.96 7.21
C TRP A 95 2.96 12.12 8.38
N ALA A 96 2.64 10.84 8.15
CA ALA A 96 2.20 9.97 9.23
C ALA A 96 3.27 9.73 10.31
N ALA A 97 4.55 9.64 9.93
CA ALA A 97 5.64 9.57 10.91
C ALA A 97 5.78 10.89 11.70
N LYS A 98 5.68 12.03 11.01
CA LYS A 98 5.75 13.36 11.62
C LYS A 98 4.59 13.63 12.58
N SER A 99 3.40 13.11 12.28
CA SER A 99 2.21 13.20 13.13
C SER A 99 2.16 12.14 14.25
N GLY A 100 3.26 11.43 14.52
CA GLY A 100 3.34 10.47 15.63
C GLY A 100 2.56 9.16 15.45
N LEU A 101 2.03 8.86 14.25
CA LEU A 101 1.30 7.61 14.01
C LEU A 101 2.18 6.35 14.04
N GLY A 102 3.49 6.53 13.85
CA GLY A 102 4.45 5.44 13.77
C GLY A 102 5.85 5.91 13.38
N TRP A 103 6.75 4.95 13.20
CA TRP A 103 8.09 5.20 12.66
C TRP A 103 8.25 4.49 11.31
N ILE A 104 9.19 4.94 10.49
CA ILE A 104 9.50 4.26 9.22
C ILE A 104 10.37 3.05 9.53
N GLY A 105 9.93 1.85 9.14
CA GLY A 105 10.71 0.63 9.27
C GLY A 105 11.82 0.52 8.21
N LYS A 106 12.78 -0.39 8.41
CA LYS A 106 13.87 -0.61 7.44
C LYS A 106 13.42 -1.06 6.05
N HIS A 107 12.20 -1.60 5.93
CA HIS A 107 11.52 -1.91 4.66
C HIS A 107 10.71 -0.73 4.09
N SER A 108 10.89 0.46 4.64
CA SER A 108 10.30 1.73 4.21
C SER A 108 8.76 1.82 4.29
N ASN A 109 8.09 0.97 5.08
CA ASN A 109 6.68 1.21 5.46
C ASN A 109 6.60 1.79 6.87
N LEU A 110 5.50 2.49 7.15
CA LEU A 110 5.18 2.95 8.49
C LEU A 110 4.88 1.74 9.40
N LEU A 111 5.40 1.76 10.61
CA LEU A 111 5.19 0.77 11.66
C LEU A 111 4.59 1.42 12.90
N THR A 112 3.66 0.71 13.54
CA THR A 112 3.11 1.06 14.85
C THR A 112 3.27 -0.11 15.80
N GLN A 113 3.55 0.16 17.08
CA GLN A 113 3.86 -0.88 18.07
C GLN A 113 2.72 -1.88 18.29
N LYS A 114 1.46 -1.43 18.17
CA LYS A 114 0.29 -2.22 18.57
C LYS A 114 -0.16 -3.22 17.52
N VAL A 115 0.17 -2.99 16.25
CA VAL A 115 -0.56 -3.59 15.12
C VAL A 115 0.29 -3.73 13.84
N GLY A 116 1.50 -3.17 13.82
CA GLY A 116 2.44 -3.33 12.72
C GLY A 116 2.25 -2.34 11.58
N SER A 117 2.22 -2.83 10.34
CA SER A 117 2.31 -2.03 9.09
C SER A 117 1.17 -2.26 8.11
N PHE A 118 0.19 -3.12 8.42
CA PHE A 118 -0.94 -3.39 7.53
C PHE A 118 -2.01 -2.30 7.58
N TYR A 119 -1.60 -1.08 7.22
CA TYR A 119 -2.43 0.12 7.19
C TYR A 119 -2.30 0.84 5.87
N PHE A 120 -3.44 1.32 5.37
CA PHE A 120 -3.43 2.43 4.43
C PHE A 120 -3.17 3.72 5.19
N ILE A 121 -2.44 4.62 4.55
CA ILE A 121 -2.16 5.96 5.06
C ILE A 121 -2.96 6.95 4.23
N ALA A 122 -3.45 8.01 4.87
CA ALA A 122 -4.19 9.05 4.20
C ALA A 122 -4.06 10.38 4.93
N GLU A 123 -4.23 11.46 4.19
CA GLU A 123 -4.07 12.82 4.68
C GLU A 123 -5.32 13.65 4.39
N LEU A 124 -5.73 14.42 5.38
CA LEU A 124 -6.65 15.53 5.23
C LEU A 124 -5.88 16.82 5.51
N ILE A 125 -5.56 17.55 4.46
CA ILE A 125 -4.87 18.85 4.55
C ILE A 125 -5.94 19.92 4.71
N VAL A 126 -5.84 20.75 5.76
CA VAL A 126 -6.86 21.73 6.16
C VAL A 126 -6.25 23.10 6.45
N ASP A 127 -7.03 24.16 6.29
CA ASP A 127 -6.71 25.55 6.65
C ASP A 127 -6.90 25.89 8.15
N LEU A 128 -7.27 24.88 8.93
CA LEU A 128 -7.44 24.94 10.37
C LEU A 128 -6.10 24.74 11.09
N GLU A 129 -5.75 25.64 12.01
CA GLU A 129 -4.62 25.46 12.93
C GLU A 129 -5.02 24.44 14.01
N LEU A 130 -4.15 23.47 14.28
CA LEU A 130 -4.38 22.42 15.27
C LEU A 130 -3.22 22.33 16.25
N GLU A 131 -3.46 21.69 17.39
CA GLU A 131 -2.37 21.25 18.26
C GLU A 131 -1.67 20.05 17.62
N TYR A 132 -0.34 20.14 17.46
CA TYR A 132 0.43 19.13 16.74
C TYR A 132 0.95 18.02 17.65
N ASP A 133 0.80 16.79 17.18
CA ASP A 133 1.43 15.62 17.77
C ASP A 133 2.95 15.61 17.57
N THR A 134 3.64 14.79 18.36
CA THR A 134 5.10 14.60 18.26
C THR A 134 5.46 13.26 17.61
N PRO A 135 6.52 13.20 16.79
CA PRO A 135 7.02 11.96 16.23
C PRO A 135 7.38 10.92 17.30
N VAL A 136 7.17 9.64 16.98
CA VAL A 136 7.63 8.52 17.81
C VAL A 136 9.05 8.09 17.43
N THR A 137 9.73 7.37 18.33
CA THR A 137 11.09 6.87 18.09
C THR A 137 11.11 5.62 17.22
N ASP A 138 12.25 5.37 16.57
CA ASP A 138 12.48 4.14 15.81
C ASP A 138 12.62 2.93 16.75
N HIS A 139 11.92 1.84 16.43
CA HIS A 139 11.98 0.58 17.19
C HIS A 139 12.38 -0.64 16.35
N CYS A 140 13.03 -0.47 15.21
CA CYS A 140 13.63 -1.56 14.45
C CYS A 140 14.91 -2.10 15.11
N GLY A 141 15.70 -1.24 15.77
CA GLY A 141 16.96 -1.62 16.42
C GLY A 141 17.91 -2.35 15.47
N SER A 142 18.53 -3.44 15.93
CA SER A 142 19.44 -4.27 15.12
C SER A 142 18.74 -5.24 14.16
N CYS A 143 17.40 -5.33 14.16
CA CYS A 143 16.66 -6.30 13.34
C CYS A 143 16.91 -6.08 11.84
N THR A 144 17.13 -7.18 11.09
CA THR A 144 17.33 -7.19 9.63
C THR A 144 16.35 -8.10 8.89
N ALA A 145 15.37 -8.70 9.58
CA ALA A 145 14.50 -9.74 9.03
C ALA A 145 13.89 -9.42 7.66
N CYS A 146 13.40 -8.19 7.45
CA CYS A 146 12.84 -7.76 6.17
C CYS A 146 13.88 -7.65 5.04
N ILE A 147 15.11 -7.24 5.36
CA ILE A 147 16.23 -7.13 4.42
C ILE A 147 16.65 -8.54 4.01
N ASP A 148 16.85 -9.42 5.00
CA ASP A 148 17.34 -10.79 4.80
C ASP A 148 16.33 -11.64 4.01
N ALA A 149 15.03 -11.43 4.24
CA ALA A 149 13.97 -12.19 3.58
C ALA A 149 13.59 -11.67 2.19
N CYS A 150 14.04 -10.47 1.78
CA CYS A 150 13.64 -9.89 0.51
C CYS A 150 14.20 -10.73 -0.66
N PRO A 151 13.37 -11.44 -1.45
CA PRO A 151 13.86 -12.45 -2.38
C PRO A 151 14.76 -11.91 -3.50
N THR A 152 14.54 -10.65 -3.87
CA THR A 152 15.25 -9.95 -4.94
C THR A 152 16.30 -8.96 -4.41
N GLN A 153 16.52 -8.93 -3.08
CA GLN A 153 17.40 -7.97 -2.41
C GLN A 153 17.09 -6.51 -2.79
N ALA A 154 15.80 -6.20 -2.90
CA ALA A 154 15.33 -4.85 -3.23
C ALA A 154 15.58 -3.85 -2.09
N ILE A 155 15.66 -4.30 -0.83
CA ILE A 155 16.05 -3.44 0.30
C ILE A 155 17.58 -3.41 0.37
N VAL A 156 18.19 -2.46 -0.34
CA VAL A 156 19.65 -2.41 -0.56
C VAL A 156 20.42 -1.90 0.66
N GLN A 157 19.75 -1.14 1.52
CA GLN A 157 20.22 -0.71 2.84
C GLN A 157 19.00 -0.34 3.70
N PRO A 158 19.13 -0.23 5.04
CA PRO A 158 18.03 0.22 5.89
C PRO A 158 17.33 1.46 5.30
N TYR A 159 16.01 1.40 5.20
CA TYR A 159 15.12 2.48 4.74
C TYR A 159 15.19 2.80 3.24
N VAL A 160 16.01 2.08 2.46
CA VAL A 160 16.16 2.32 1.01
C VAL A 160 15.80 1.08 0.21
N VAL A 161 14.74 1.22 -0.57
CA VAL A 161 14.23 0.20 -1.50
C VAL A 161 14.56 0.61 -2.93
N ASP A 162 15.29 -0.24 -3.64
CA ASP A 162 15.41 -0.16 -5.09
C ASP A 162 14.13 -0.68 -5.74
N GLY A 163 13.31 0.24 -6.22
CA GLY A 163 12.05 -0.09 -6.88
C GLY A 163 12.24 -1.02 -8.07
N SER A 164 13.34 -0.91 -8.80
CA SER A 164 13.60 -1.71 -10.01
C SER A 164 13.87 -3.19 -9.74
N LYS A 165 14.11 -3.55 -8.47
CA LYS A 165 14.24 -4.94 -7.98
C LYS A 165 13.01 -5.41 -7.22
N CYS A 166 12.07 -4.54 -6.86
CA CYS A 166 10.94 -4.90 -6.01
C CYS A 166 9.90 -5.72 -6.78
N ILE A 167 9.50 -6.87 -6.24
CA ILE A 167 8.43 -7.72 -6.82
C ILE A 167 7.11 -6.94 -6.96
N SER A 168 6.80 -6.07 -5.99
CA SER A 168 5.60 -5.22 -6.05
C SER A 168 5.63 -4.28 -7.26
N TYR A 169 6.77 -3.64 -7.53
CA TYR A 169 6.96 -2.83 -8.74
C TYR A 169 6.84 -3.68 -10.02
N ALA A 170 7.51 -4.83 -10.09
CA ALA A 170 7.50 -5.69 -11.27
C ALA A 170 6.09 -6.19 -11.64
N THR A 171 5.26 -6.48 -10.63
CA THR A 171 3.91 -7.04 -10.85
C THR A 171 2.85 -5.97 -11.13
N ILE A 172 3.06 -4.73 -10.69
CA ILE A 172 2.05 -3.66 -10.73
C ILE A 172 2.39 -2.57 -11.75
N GLU A 173 3.63 -2.07 -11.71
CA GLU A 173 4.02 -0.82 -12.37
C GLU A 173 4.77 -1.07 -13.69
N LEU A 174 5.59 -2.12 -13.76
CA LEU A 174 6.24 -2.51 -15.00
C LEU A 174 5.18 -2.92 -16.03
N LYS A 175 5.22 -2.34 -17.23
CA LYS A 175 4.27 -2.65 -18.33
C LYS A 175 4.83 -3.67 -19.33
N GLU A 176 6.15 -3.67 -19.49
CA GLU A 176 6.87 -4.56 -20.40
C GLU A 176 7.04 -5.97 -19.82
N GLN A 177 7.79 -6.85 -20.48
CA GLN A 177 8.05 -8.19 -19.95
C GLN A 177 8.86 -8.14 -18.65
N ILE A 178 8.54 -9.03 -17.71
CA ILE A 178 9.31 -9.16 -16.46
C ILE A 178 10.73 -9.66 -16.82
N PRO A 179 11.80 -8.96 -16.40
CA PRO A 179 13.17 -9.38 -16.69
C PRO A 179 13.51 -10.74 -16.10
N SER A 180 14.38 -11.49 -16.78
CA SER A 180 14.84 -12.81 -16.32
C SER A 180 15.57 -12.78 -14.97
N SER A 181 16.05 -11.61 -14.53
CA SER A 181 16.64 -11.43 -13.19
C SER A 181 15.67 -11.75 -12.05
N TYR A 182 14.36 -11.73 -12.30
CA TYR A 182 13.32 -12.11 -11.33
C TYR A 182 13.02 -13.61 -11.31
N SER A 183 13.60 -14.40 -12.22
CA SER A 183 13.30 -15.83 -12.35
C SER A 183 13.58 -16.57 -11.05
N ASN A 184 12.63 -17.39 -10.60
CA ASN A 184 12.69 -18.14 -9.33
C ASN A 184 12.76 -17.28 -8.05
N GLN A 185 12.60 -15.96 -8.13
CA GLN A 185 12.64 -15.07 -6.96
C GLN A 185 11.25 -14.55 -6.56
N MET A 186 10.25 -14.66 -7.43
CA MET A 186 8.93 -14.07 -7.20
C MET A 186 8.00 -14.90 -6.31
N ASP A 187 8.38 -16.11 -5.88
CA ASP A 187 7.67 -16.93 -4.88
C ASP A 187 6.13 -16.89 -4.99
N ASP A 188 5.62 -17.15 -6.20
CA ASP A 188 4.20 -17.15 -6.58
C ASP A 188 3.44 -15.80 -6.48
N TRP A 189 4.12 -14.70 -6.19
CA TRP A 189 3.52 -13.36 -6.16
C TRP A 189 3.12 -12.88 -7.55
N MET A 190 1.82 -12.96 -7.87
CA MET A 190 1.28 -12.49 -9.15
C MET A 190 0.80 -11.03 -9.10
N PHE A 191 0.61 -10.45 -7.91
CA PHE A 191 0.26 -9.04 -7.74
C PHE A 191 0.71 -8.50 -6.38
N GLY A 192 1.58 -7.49 -6.37
CA GLY A 192 2.17 -6.96 -5.14
C GLY A 192 3.14 -7.95 -4.49
N CYS A 193 3.62 -7.63 -3.28
CA CYS A 193 4.45 -8.52 -2.47
C CYS A 193 4.41 -8.07 -1.01
N ASP A 194 4.11 -9.01 -0.09
CA ASP A 194 4.07 -8.72 1.35
C ASP A 194 5.27 -9.28 2.12
N VAL A 195 6.24 -9.94 1.47
CA VAL A 195 7.31 -10.68 2.17
C VAL A 195 8.00 -9.85 3.25
N CYS A 196 8.39 -8.60 2.95
CA CYS A 196 9.07 -7.74 3.91
C CYS A 196 8.18 -7.29 5.08
N GLN A 197 6.85 -7.28 4.89
CA GLN A 197 5.88 -7.06 5.96
C GLN A 197 5.65 -8.36 6.73
N ASP A 198 5.38 -9.48 6.07
CA ASP A 198 5.02 -10.75 6.72
C ASP A 198 6.10 -11.25 7.69
N VAL A 199 7.39 -11.02 7.38
CA VAL A 199 8.50 -11.37 8.27
C VAL A 199 8.79 -10.32 9.36
N CYS A 200 8.17 -9.14 9.31
CA CYS A 200 8.44 -8.07 10.27
C CYS A 200 7.89 -8.46 11.66
N PRO A 201 8.73 -8.48 12.72
CA PRO A 201 8.29 -8.91 14.05
C PRO A 201 7.14 -8.07 14.63
N TRP A 202 6.99 -6.82 14.20
CA TRP A 202 5.92 -5.93 14.64
C TRP A 202 4.54 -6.30 14.06
N ASN A 203 4.49 -7.06 12.96
CA ASN A 203 3.25 -7.54 12.36
C ASN A 203 2.69 -8.80 13.06
N ARG A 204 3.41 -9.40 14.02
CA ARG A 204 2.85 -10.51 14.84
C ARG A 204 1.63 -10.08 15.68
N PHE A 205 1.46 -8.77 15.86
CA PHE A 205 0.36 -8.16 16.61
C PHE A 205 -0.81 -7.71 15.72
N SER A 206 -0.74 -7.95 14.41
CA SER A 206 -1.78 -7.53 13.48
C SER A 206 -3.11 -8.22 13.78
N LYS A 207 -4.18 -7.43 13.75
CA LYS A 207 -5.54 -7.89 13.99
C LYS A 207 -6.36 -7.70 12.73
N PRO A 208 -7.32 -8.59 12.43
CA PRO A 208 -8.19 -8.43 11.27
C PRO A 208 -8.89 -7.06 11.25
N HIS A 209 -9.07 -6.50 10.06
CA HIS A 209 -9.85 -5.29 9.87
C HIS A 209 -11.35 -5.54 10.09
N ASN A 210 -12.11 -4.47 10.34
CA ASN A 210 -13.57 -4.51 10.47
C ASN A 210 -14.30 -3.81 9.31
N GLU A 211 -13.59 -3.44 8.23
CA GLU A 211 -14.16 -2.78 7.06
C GLU A 211 -14.70 -3.80 6.04
N PRO A 212 -16.03 -3.96 5.86
CA PRO A 212 -16.58 -4.97 4.97
C PRO A 212 -16.19 -4.78 3.50
N LEU A 213 -15.91 -3.55 3.07
CA LEU A 213 -15.47 -3.29 1.70
C LEU A 213 -14.07 -3.86 1.41
N PHE A 214 -13.28 -4.19 2.43
CA PHE A 214 -11.98 -4.83 2.28
C PHE A 214 -12.06 -6.37 2.32
N ASN A 215 -13.24 -6.94 2.59
CA ASN A 215 -13.41 -8.39 2.55
C ASN A 215 -13.09 -8.92 1.13
N PRO A 216 -12.29 -10.00 1.04
CA PRO A 216 -11.95 -10.62 -0.24
C PRO A 216 -13.16 -11.22 -0.92
N HIS A 217 -13.12 -11.28 -2.26
CA HIS A 217 -14.06 -12.11 -3.01
C HIS A 217 -13.81 -13.60 -2.70
N PRO A 218 -14.83 -14.46 -2.48
CA PRO A 218 -14.61 -15.87 -2.11
C PRO A 218 -13.72 -16.64 -3.08
N GLU A 219 -13.88 -16.41 -4.39
CA GLU A 219 -13.02 -17.03 -5.41
C GLU A 219 -11.55 -16.60 -5.35
N LEU A 220 -11.24 -15.41 -4.80
CA LEU A 220 -9.84 -15.01 -4.59
C LEU A 220 -9.15 -15.95 -3.59
N LEU A 221 -9.89 -16.38 -2.55
CA LEU A 221 -9.37 -17.23 -1.49
C LEU A 221 -9.26 -18.70 -1.91
N SER A 222 -10.20 -19.17 -2.74
CA SER A 222 -10.38 -20.60 -3.02
C SER A 222 -9.72 -21.10 -4.31
N LYS A 223 -9.35 -20.22 -5.25
CA LYS A 223 -8.72 -20.63 -6.53
C LYS A 223 -7.32 -21.20 -6.33
N SER A 224 -7.09 -22.35 -6.93
CA SER A 224 -5.77 -22.98 -7.08
C SER A 224 -4.94 -22.32 -8.20
N LYS A 225 -3.63 -22.61 -8.26
CA LYS A 225 -2.76 -22.16 -9.36
C LYS A 225 -3.31 -22.53 -10.74
N LYS A 226 -3.79 -23.77 -10.93
CA LYS A 226 -4.34 -24.24 -12.21
C LYS A 226 -5.53 -23.40 -12.66
N GLU A 227 -6.43 -23.07 -11.75
CA GLU A 227 -7.61 -22.25 -12.05
C GLU A 227 -7.22 -20.79 -12.38
N TRP A 228 -6.16 -20.27 -11.75
CA TRP A 228 -5.62 -18.96 -12.12
C TRP A 228 -4.94 -18.97 -13.49
N GLU A 229 -4.24 -20.04 -13.87
CA GLU A 229 -3.63 -20.16 -15.20
C GLU A 229 -4.68 -20.15 -16.33
N GLU A 230 -5.87 -20.66 -16.05
CA GLU A 230 -7.01 -20.72 -16.98
C GLU A 230 -7.95 -19.52 -16.86
N ILE A 231 -7.60 -18.50 -16.07
CA ILE A 231 -8.49 -17.36 -15.81
C ILE A 231 -8.90 -16.66 -17.10
N THR A 232 -10.21 -16.40 -17.21
CA THR A 232 -10.79 -15.61 -18.30
C THR A 232 -10.92 -14.15 -17.90
N LYS A 233 -10.99 -13.26 -18.89
CA LYS A 233 -11.24 -11.83 -18.67
C LYS A 233 -12.57 -11.56 -17.94
N GLY A 234 -13.58 -12.41 -18.16
CA GLY A 234 -14.88 -12.34 -17.45
C GLY A 234 -14.71 -12.57 -15.95
N VAL A 235 -14.08 -13.68 -15.57
CA VAL A 235 -13.80 -14.03 -14.18
C VAL A 235 -12.90 -12.98 -13.50
N PHE A 236 -11.86 -12.50 -14.20
CA PHE A 236 -11.04 -11.37 -13.72
C PHE A 236 -11.87 -10.09 -13.47
N ASN A 237 -12.90 -9.85 -14.27
CA ASN A 237 -13.78 -8.69 -14.09
C ASN A 237 -14.72 -8.80 -12.92
N GLU A 238 -15.15 -10.02 -12.63
CA GLU A 238 -15.98 -10.34 -11.48
C GLU A 238 -15.18 -10.24 -10.17
N ILE A 239 -14.11 -11.04 -10.04
CA ILE A 239 -13.31 -11.15 -8.81
C ILE A 239 -12.72 -9.80 -8.41
N PHE A 240 -12.14 -9.06 -9.36
CA PHE A 240 -11.44 -7.81 -9.08
C PHE A 240 -12.29 -6.57 -9.37
N LYS A 241 -13.63 -6.70 -9.36
CA LYS A 241 -14.52 -5.55 -9.61
C LYS A 241 -14.22 -4.41 -8.64
N LYS A 242 -13.71 -3.30 -9.18
CA LYS A 242 -13.33 -2.09 -8.42
C LYS A 242 -12.26 -2.35 -7.35
N SER A 243 -11.42 -3.38 -7.54
CA SER A 243 -10.23 -3.66 -6.73
C SER A 243 -8.99 -2.95 -7.29
N ALA A 244 -7.99 -2.70 -6.45
CA ALA A 244 -6.69 -2.15 -6.84
C ALA A 244 -5.96 -3.01 -7.88
N VAL A 245 -6.24 -4.33 -7.92
CA VAL A 245 -5.71 -5.25 -8.94
C VAL A 245 -6.03 -4.79 -10.36
N LYS A 246 -7.10 -4.01 -10.57
CA LYS A 246 -7.43 -3.44 -11.88
C LYS A 246 -6.35 -2.56 -12.49
N ARG A 247 -5.42 -2.02 -11.69
CA ARG A 247 -4.27 -1.24 -12.18
C ARG A 247 -3.39 -2.02 -13.16
N THR A 248 -3.17 -3.32 -12.89
CA THR A 248 -2.36 -4.19 -13.78
C THR A 248 -3.11 -4.62 -15.05
N LYS A 249 -4.44 -4.45 -15.07
CA LYS A 249 -5.36 -4.99 -16.10
C LYS A 249 -5.27 -6.51 -16.22
N PHE A 250 -6.14 -7.10 -17.05
CA PHE A 250 -6.14 -8.55 -17.27
C PHE A 250 -4.82 -9.03 -17.85
N GLU A 251 -4.31 -8.35 -18.88
CA GLU A 251 -3.07 -8.73 -19.56
C GLU A 251 -1.84 -8.71 -18.63
N GLY A 252 -1.74 -7.72 -17.73
CA GLY A 252 -0.64 -7.64 -16.76
C GLY A 252 -0.66 -8.80 -15.76
N LEU A 253 -1.84 -9.15 -15.24
CA LEU A 253 -1.97 -10.30 -14.35
C LEU A 253 -1.60 -11.60 -15.08
N LYS A 254 -2.08 -11.77 -16.31
CA LYS A 254 -1.81 -12.94 -17.17
C LYS A 254 -0.32 -13.07 -17.49
N ARG A 255 0.36 -11.94 -17.75
CA ARG A 255 1.82 -11.87 -17.91
C ARG A 255 2.55 -12.34 -16.65
N ASN A 256 2.12 -11.87 -15.47
CA ASN A 256 2.75 -12.25 -14.20
C ASN A 256 2.60 -13.76 -13.95
N ILE A 257 1.41 -14.31 -14.16
CA ILE A 257 1.14 -15.76 -14.05
C ILE A 257 2.02 -16.56 -15.04
N GLN A 258 2.10 -16.11 -16.30
CA GLN A 258 2.95 -16.76 -17.31
C GLN A 258 4.44 -16.72 -16.96
N PHE A 259 4.90 -15.68 -16.27
CA PHE A 259 6.27 -15.61 -15.79
C PHE A 259 6.52 -16.61 -14.66
N LEU A 260 5.58 -16.72 -13.71
CA LEU A 260 5.67 -17.63 -12.55
C LEU A 260 5.54 -19.11 -12.91
N LYS A 261 4.86 -19.43 -14.02
CA LYS A 261 4.68 -20.81 -14.49
C LYS A 261 5.97 -21.44 -15.06
N LYS A 262 6.93 -20.62 -15.49
CA LYS A 262 8.17 -21.08 -16.11
C LYS A 262 9.14 -21.62 -15.07
#